data_AF-A0A6G5QH67-F1
#
_entry.id   AF-A0A6G5QH67-F1
#
_cell.length_a   1.000
_cell.length_b   1.000
_cell.length_c   1.000
_cell.angle_alpha   90.00
_cell.angle_beta   90.00
_cell.angle_gamma   90.00
#
_symmetry.space_group_name_H-M   'P 1'
#
loop_
_entity.id
_entity.type
_entity.pdbx_description
1 polymer ?
#
loop_
_entity_poly.entity_id
_entity_poly.type
_entity_poly.pdbx_seq_one_letter_code
_entity_poly.pdbx_strand_id
1 'polypeptide(L)'
;MSVTPEILTKVASYFTTISHTPGRLRVRVSPKIKELSDTTDLSKLDETIAKINGIKDVKFNKIIGSVTIQYDSEIFTKNLWDDLLGGKNLDHLANKINAVARSIA
;
A
#
# COMPACT_ATOMS: atom_id res chain seq x y z
N MET A 1 -4.72 9.93 -13.93
CA MET A 1 -3.34 9.63 -13.51
C MET A 1 -3.16 8.12 -13.58
N SER A 2 -2.09 7.63 -14.20
CA SER A 2 -1.84 6.19 -14.37
C SER A 2 -0.74 5.73 -13.41
N VAL A 3 -0.95 4.59 -12.75
CA VAL A 3 0.05 3.94 -11.89
C VAL A 3 1.06 3.22 -12.77
N THR A 4 2.36 3.45 -12.57
CA THR A 4 3.44 2.77 -13.30
C THR A 4 4.24 1.84 -12.37
N PRO A 5 4.96 0.84 -12.90
CA PRO A 5 5.84 -0.03 -12.11
C PRO A 5 6.91 0.74 -11.32
N GLU A 6 7.43 1.85 -11.87
CA GLU A 6 8.40 2.71 -11.19
C GLU A 6 7.77 3.39 -9.97
N ILE A 7 6.52 3.85 -10.08
CA ILE A 7 5.77 4.40 -8.94
C ILE A 7 5.60 3.33 -7.87
N LEU A 8 5.21 2.11 -8.26
CA LEU A 8 5.05 0.98 -7.33
C LEU A 8 6.37 0.64 -6.62
N THR A 9 7.47 0.57 -7.37
CA THR A 9 8.82 0.31 -6.85
C THR A 9 9.23 1.39 -5.85
N LYS A 10 9.06 2.66 -6.23
CA LYS A 10 9.40 3.80 -5.37
C LYS A 10 8.60 3.76 -4.08
N VAL A 11 7.28 3.55 -4.15
CA VAL A 11 6.41 3.46 -2.97
C VAL A 11 6.81 2.27 -2.10
N ALA A 12 6.98 1.07 -2.68
CA ALA A 12 7.38 -0.13 -1.96
C ALA A 12 8.74 0.04 -1.24
N SER A 13 9.67 0.79 -1.81
CA SER A 13 11.00 1.04 -1.22
C SER A 13 10.98 1.75 0.14
N TYR A 14 9.87 2.43 0.47
CA TYR A 14 9.70 3.04 1.79
C TYR A 14 9.22 2.04 2.86
N PHE A 15 8.92 0.81 2.49
CA PHE A 15 8.37 -0.19 3.39
C PHE A 15 9.26 -1.42 3.49
N THR A 16 9.30 -2.03 4.68
CA THR A 16 9.97 -3.32 4.88
C THR A 16 9.05 -4.23 5.67
N THR A 17 8.78 -5.43 5.17
CA THR A 17 7.90 -6.40 5.83
C THR A 17 8.46 -6.78 7.20
N ILE A 18 7.66 -6.59 8.24
CA ILE A 18 7.95 -7.09 9.59
C ILE A 18 7.32 -8.47 9.77
N SER A 19 6.05 -8.62 9.37
CA SER A 19 5.32 -9.88 9.43
C SER A 19 4.15 -9.85 8.46
N HIS A 20 3.80 -10.98 7.87
CA HIS A 20 2.68 -11.05 6.94
C HIS A 20 1.98 -12.40 7.00
N THR A 21 0.69 -12.38 7.35
CA THR A 21 -0.23 -13.52 7.26
C THR A 21 -1.41 -13.12 6.37
N PRO A 22 -2.14 -14.06 5.76
CA PRO A 22 -3.37 -13.73 5.05
C PRO A 22 -4.29 -12.85 5.92
N GLY A 23 -4.70 -11.70 5.38
CA GLY A 23 -5.57 -10.73 6.05
C GLY A 23 -4.86 -9.75 7.00
N ARG A 24 -3.54 -9.88 7.23
CA ARG A 24 -2.80 -8.95 8.10
C ARG A 24 -1.35 -8.76 7.67
N LEU A 25 -1.02 -7.54 7.29
CA LEU A 25 0.34 -7.12 6.93
C LEU A 25 0.86 -6.12 7.95
N ARG A 26 2.11 -6.31 8.40
CA ARG A 26 2.84 -5.32 9.19
C ARG A 26 4.14 -4.95 8.50
N VAL A 27 4.36 -3.65 8.31
CA VAL A 27 5.54 -3.09 7.66
C VAL A 27 6.20 -2.03 8.53
N ARG A 28 7.52 -1.92 8.44
CA ARG A 28 8.28 -0.75 8.89
C ARG A 28 8.18 0.33 7.80
N VAL A 29 8.10 1.59 8.22
CA VAL A 29 8.09 2.76 7.36
C VAL A 29 9.44 3.46 7.47
N SER A 30 10.08 3.67 6.33
CA SER A 30 11.30 4.45 6.23
C SER A 30 11.01 5.93 6.49
N PRO A 31 11.81 6.62 7.31
CA PRO A 31 11.71 8.08 7.48
C PRO A 31 11.81 8.87 6.17
N LYS A 32 12.44 8.28 5.13
CA LYS A 32 12.54 8.86 3.79
C LYS A 32 11.19 9.07 3.10
N ILE A 33 10.12 8.46 3.61
CA ILE A 33 8.75 8.70 3.08
C ILE A 33 8.34 10.17 3.17
N LYS A 34 8.97 10.96 4.05
CA LYS A 34 8.79 12.42 4.14
C LYS A 34 9.25 13.16 2.88
N GLU A 35 10.13 12.58 2.07
CA GLU A 35 10.49 13.13 0.76
C GLU A 35 9.31 13.11 -0.23
N LEU A 36 8.23 12.37 0.07
CA LEU A 36 6.97 12.41 -0.68
C LEU A 36 5.95 13.40 -0.10
N SER A 37 6.11 13.85 1.16
CA SER A 37 5.03 14.52 1.92
C SER A 37 4.76 15.97 1.53
N ASP A 38 5.57 16.59 0.68
CA ASP A 38 5.34 17.98 0.23
C ASP A 38 4.14 18.11 -0.72
N THR A 39 3.49 17.00 -1.09
CA THR A 39 2.39 16.98 -2.08
C THR A 39 1.07 16.42 -1.56
N THR A 40 1.00 15.91 -0.32
CA THR A 40 -0.19 15.19 0.16
C THR A 40 -0.68 15.71 1.51
N ASP A 41 -1.95 16.15 1.54
CA ASP A 41 -2.65 16.49 2.78
C ASP A 41 -2.92 15.23 3.62
N LEU A 42 -2.02 14.98 4.58
CA LEU A 42 -2.11 13.83 5.48
C LEU A 42 -3.36 13.85 6.37
N SER A 43 -4.06 14.97 6.49
CA SER A 43 -5.30 15.05 7.27
C SER A 43 -6.44 14.22 6.67
N LYS A 44 -6.39 13.95 5.36
CA LYS A 44 -7.40 13.16 4.62
C LYS A 44 -6.99 11.71 4.37
N LEU A 45 -5.83 11.30 4.88
CA LEU A 45 -5.28 9.97 4.64
C LEU A 45 -6.21 8.88 5.20
N ASP A 46 -6.71 9.07 6.42
CA ASP A 46 -7.59 8.11 7.09
C ASP A 46 -8.92 7.95 6.33
N GLU A 47 -9.52 9.07 5.86
CA GLU A 47 -10.74 9.03 5.05
C GLU A 47 -10.52 8.35 3.69
N THR A 48 -9.34 8.54 3.09
CA THR A 48 -9.00 7.92 1.81
C THR A 48 -8.84 6.42 1.97
N ILE A 49 -8.13 5.98 3.01
CA ILE A 49 -7.94 4.57 3.35
C ILE A 49 -9.28 3.90 3.64
N ALA A 50 -10.17 4.56 4.39
CA ALA A 50 -11.47 4.02 4.75
C ALA A 50 -12.39 3.74 3.54
N LYS A 51 -12.15 4.39 2.40
CA LYS A 51 -12.89 4.17 1.15
C LYS A 51 -12.41 2.95 0.36
N ILE A 52 -11.27 2.37 0.70
CA ILE A 52 -10.71 1.23 -0.03
C ILE A 52 -11.44 -0.04 0.42
N ASN A 53 -12.32 -0.56 -0.44
CA ASN A 53 -13.00 -1.82 -0.20
C ASN A 53 -11.97 -2.95 0.05
N GLY A 54 -12.15 -3.70 1.12
CA GLY A 54 -11.23 -4.76 1.55
C GLY A 54 -10.11 -4.31 2.49
N ILE A 55 -9.94 -3.02 2.80
CA ILE A 55 -9.11 -2.58 3.92
C ILE A 55 -10.00 -2.41 5.16
N LYS A 56 -9.70 -3.18 6.22
CA LYS A 56 -10.53 -3.24 7.43
C LYS A 56 -10.05 -2.28 8.52
N ASP A 57 -8.74 -2.16 8.69
CA ASP A 57 -8.12 -1.33 9.73
C ASP A 57 -6.68 -1.00 9.34
N VAL A 58 -6.24 0.23 9.64
CA VAL A 58 -4.84 0.66 9.46
C VAL A 58 -4.37 1.36 10.73
N LYS A 59 -3.33 0.80 11.35
CA LYS A 59 -2.76 1.31 12.60
C LYS A 59 -1.33 1.76 12.42
N PHE A 60 -1.11 3.05 12.60
CA PHE A 60 0.21 3.68 12.58
C PHE A 60 0.80 3.72 13.99
N ASN A 61 1.96 3.09 14.20
CA ASN A 61 2.78 3.31 15.38
C ASN A 61 3.93 4.26 15.01
N LYS A 62 3.79 5.52 15.39
CA LYS A 62 4.74 6.59 15.09
C LYS A 62 6.09 6.41 15.81
N ILE A 63 6.09 5.84 17.01
CA ILE A 63 7.30 5.67 17.83
C ILE A 63 8.26 4.69 17.15
N ILE A 64 7.75 3.54 16.71
CA ILE A 64 8.57 2.49 16.10
C ILE A 64 8.60 2.55 14.57
N GLY A 65 7.93 3.56 13.99
CA GLY A 65 7.80 3.77 12.56
C GLY A 65 7.22 2.55 11.84
N SER A 66 6.06 2.05 12.26
CA SER A 66 5.45 0.87 11.64
C SER A 66 3.97 1.05 11.38
N VAL A 67 3.46 0.35 10.36
CA VAL A 67 2.03 0.29 10.03
C VAL A 67 1.57 -1.15 10.08
N THR A 68 0.41 -1.38 10.66
CA THR A 68 -0.32 -2.65 10.54
C THR A 68 -1.57 -2.41 9.72
N ILE A 69 -1.75 -3.20 8.67
CA ILE A 69 -2.90 -3.19 7.77
C ILE A 69 -3.64 -4.50 7.97
N GLN A 70 -4.90 -4.43 8.37
CA GLN A 70 -5.83 -5.55 8.34
C GLN A 70 -6.66 -5.43 7.06
N TYR A 71 -6.73 -6.51 6.30
CA TYR A 71 -7.39 -6.52 5.00
C TYR A 71 -8.20 -7.79 4.80
N ASP A 72 -9.08 -7.78 3.81
CA ASP A 72 -9.80 -8.95 3.36
C ASP A 72 -8.94 -9.77 2.40
N SER A 73 -8.58 -10.99 2.79
CA SER A 73 -7.71 -11.86 1.99
C SER A 73 -8.36 -12.40 0.71
N GLU A 74 -9.68 -12.32 0.60
CA GLU A 74 -10.39 -12.70 -0.62
C GLU A 74 -10.30 -11.59 -1.68
N ILE A 75 -10.30 -10.33 -1.25
CA ILE A 75 -10.16 -9.15 -2.13
C ILE A 75 -8.68 -8.89 -2.43
N PHE A 76 -7.85 -8.85 -1.40
CA PHE A 76 -6.41 -8.65 -1.51
C PHE A 76 -5.68 -9.91 -1.06
N THR A 77 -5.33 -10.77 -2.02
CA THR A 77 -4.57 -11.98 -1.68
C THR A 77 -3.21 -11.64 -1.06
N LYS A 78 -2.70 -12.52 -0.20
CA LYS A 78 -1.36 -12.39 0.39
C LYS A 78 -0.27 -12.14 -0.67
N ASN A 79 -0.33 -12.89 -1.77
CA ASN A 79 0.65 -12.78 -2.85
C ASN A 79 0.67 -11.41 -3.51
N LEU A 80 -0.45 -10.70 -3.57
CA LEU A 80 -0.49 -9.35 -4.15
C LEU A 80 0.39 -8.37 -3.36
N TRP A 81 0.36 -8.44 -2.03
CA TRP A 81 1.22 -7.63 -1.17
C TRP A 81 2.68 -8.09 -1.21
N ASP A 82 2.92 -9.40 -1.23
CA ASP A 82 4.28 -9.96 -1.32
C ASP A 82 4.95 -9.60 -2.66
N ASP A 83 4.19 -9.59 -3.75
CA ASP A 83 4.66 -9.18 -5.06
C ASP A 83 4.99 -7.68 -5.07
N LEU A 84 4.10 -6.83 -4.54
CA LEU A 84 4.36 -5.39 -4.41
C LEU A 84 5.63 -5.10 -3.60
N LEU A 85 5.71 -5.64 -2.38
CA LEU A 85 6.82 -5.37 -1.46
C LEU A 85 8.12 -6.07 -1.88
N GLY A 86 8.01 -7.18 -2.60
CA GLY A 86 9.14 -7.92 -3.16
C GLY A 86 9.58 -7.42 -4.54
N GLY A 87 8.90 -6.44 -5.12
CA GLY A 87 9.22 -5.91 -6.45
C GLY A 87 8.98 -6.91 -7.58
N LYS A 88 8.04 -7.85 -7.41
CA LYS A 88 7.72 -8.90 -8.38
C LYS A 88 6.45 -8.53 -9.14
N ASN A 89 6.37 -8.93 -10.40
CA ASN A 89 5.16 -8.79 -11.24
C ASN A 89 4.59 -7.34 -11.29
N LEU A 90 5.45 -6.31 -11.13
CA LEU A 90 5.00 -4.93 -10.96
C LEU A 90 4.26 -4.37 -12.19
N ASP A 91 4.65 -4.79 -13.40
CA ASP A 91 3.93 -4.47 -14.64
C ASP A 91 2.48 -4.95 -14.60
N HIS A 92 2.29 -6.21 -14.22
CA HIS A 92 0.97 -6.81 -14.11
C HIS A 92 0.15 -6.16 -12.99
N LEU A 93 0.78 -5.82 -11.86
CA LEU A 93 0.12 -5.14 -10.76
C LEU A 93 -0.33 -3.71 -11.15
N ALA A 94 0.53 -2.94 -11.82
CA ALA A 94 0.22 -1.61 -12.34
C ALA A 94 -0.95 -1.66 -13.33
N ASN A 95 -0.93 -2.63 -14.26
CA ASN A 95 -2.02 -2.83 -15.22
C ASN A 95 -3.36 -3.14 -14.53
N LYS A 96 -3.36 -3.99 -13.51
CA LYS A 96 -4.55 -4.29 -12.71
C LYS A 96 -5.10 -3.06 -12.00
N ILE A 97 -4.24 -2.28 -11.34
CA ILE A 97 -4.66 -1.06 -10.63
C ILE A 97 -5.27 -0.05 -11.60
N ASN A 98 -4.62 0.16 -12.76
CA ASN A 98 -5.13 1.07 -13.79
C ASN A 98 -6.46 0.60 -14.40
N ALA A 99 -6.65 -0.71 -14.58
CA ALA A 99 -7.91 -1.26 -15.07
C ALA A 99 -9.05 -1.01 -14.08
N VAL A 100 -8.80 -1.22 -12.78
CA VAL A 100 -9.77 -0.91 -11.72
C VAL A 100 -10.07 0.59 -11.69
N ALA A 101 -9.06 1.45 -11.67
CA ALA A 101 -9.26 2.91 -11.63
C ALA A 101 -10.11 3.44 -12.81
N ARG A 102 -9.98 2.87 -14.01
CA ARG A 102 -10.81 3.23 -15.17
C ARG A 102 -12.25 2.75 -15.08
N SER A 103 -12.53 1.71 -14.29
CA SER A 103 -13.90 1.18 -14.15
C SER A 103 -14.78 2.01 -13.19
N ILE A 104 -14.16 2.93 -12.44
CA ILE A 104 -14.82 3.78 -11.44
C ILE A 104 -14.81 5.27 -11.82
N ALA A 105 -14.20 5.62 -12.97
CA ALA A 105 -14.07 6.97 -13.51
C ALA A 105 -15.01 7.17 -14.69
#